data_AF-A0A1D6MDS2-F1
#
_entry.id   AF-A0A1D6MDS2-F1
#
_cell.length_a   1.000
_cell.length_b   1.000
_cell.length_c   1.000
_cell.angle_alpha   90.00
_cell.angle_beta   90.00
_cell.angle_gamma   90.00
#
_symmetry.space_group_name_H-M   'P 1'
#
loop_
_entity.id
_entity.type
_entity.pdbx_description
1 polymer ?
#
loop_
_entity_poly.entity_id
_entity_poly.type
_entity_poly.pdbx_seq_one_letter_code
_entity_poly.pdbx_strand_id
1 'polypeptide(L)'
;MDYMELVQKHVDDNADITLSCAPVGERSRASDYGLVKFDSSGRVIQFSEKPKGAALEEMKVDTSFLNFAIDSPAEYPYIASMGVYVFKRDVLLDLLKSRYAELHDFGSEILPKALHEHNVQAYVFTDYWEDIGTIRSFFDANMALCEQPPKFEFYDPKTPFFTSPRYLPPTKSDKCRIKDAIISHGCFLRECAIEHSIVGVRSRLNSGCELKNTMMMGADLYETEDEISRLLAEGKVPIGVGENTKISNCIIDMNARVGRNVSITNKEGVQEADRPDEGYYIRSGIVVVLKNATIKDGTVI
;
A
#
# COMPACT_ATOMS: atom_id res chain seq x y z
N MET A 1 13.94 3.41 5.72
CA MET A 1 14.55 3.41 7.06
C MET A 1 15.61 2.32 7.14
N ASP A 2 16.83 2.66 7.53
CA ASP A 2 17.86 1.67 7.88
C ASP A 2 17.64 1.20 9.33
N TYR A 3 17.39 -0.09 9.53
CA TYR A 3 17.19 -0.64 10.87
C TYR A 3 18.45 -0.64 11.72
N MET A 4 19.65 -0.55 11.12
CA MET A 4 20.89 -0.43 11.88
C MET A 4 20.96 0.89 12.63
N GLU A 5 20.47 1.99 12.05
CA GLU A 5 20.38 3.29 12.71
C GLU A 5 19.37 3.26 13.88
N LEU A 6 18.22 2.60 13.67
CA LEU A 6 17.21 2.41 14.70
C LEU A 6 17.76 1.60 15.89
N VAL A 7 18.48 0.50 15.61
CA VAL A 7 19.10 -0.33 16.65
C VAL A 7 20.25 0.41 17.34
N GLN A 8 21.05 1.18 16.60
CA GLN A 8 22.13 1.97 17.20
C GLN A 8 21.56 3.01 18.18
N LYS A 9 20.51 3.74 17.80
CA LYS A 9 19.82 4.66 18.73
C LYS A 9 19.32 3.94 19.99
N HIS A 10 18.73 2.76 19.82
CA HIS A 10 18.26 1.95 20.95
C HIS A 10 19.38 1.65 21.96
N VAL A 11 20.58 1.32 21.44
CA VAL A 11 21.77 1.09 22.27
C VAL A 11 22.28 2.37 22.92
N ASP A 12 22.38 3.46 22.16
CA ASP A 12 22.92 4.74 22.63
C ASP A 12 22.06 5.35 23.76
N ASP A 13 20.73 5.23 23.65
CA ASP A 13 19.80 5.70 24.68
C ASP A 13 19.67 4.73 25.87
N ASN A 14 20.36 3.57 25.82
CA ASN A 14 20.17 2.45 26.75
C ASN A 14 18.67 2.12 26.94
N ALA A 15 17.92 2.16 25.84
CA ALA A 15 16.48 1.97 25.84
C ALA A 15 16.13 0.53 26.17
N ASP A 16 15.01 0.31 26.87
CA ASP A 16 14.44 -1.02 27.03
C ASP A 16 13.56 -1.37 25.82
N ILE A 17 12.90 -0.35 25.27
CA ILE A 17 12.07 -0.41 24.07
C ILE A 17 12.31 0.86 23.26
N THR A 18 12.48 0.74 21.94
CA THR A 18 12.49 1.89 21.03
C THR A 18 11.39 1.73 19.99
N LEU A 19 10.53 2.75 19.85
CA LEU A 19 9.48 2.82 18.84
C LEU A 19 9.98 3.62 17.65
N SER A 20 9.82 3.07 16.45
CA SER A 20 9.93 3.87 15.23
C SER A 20 8.67 4.70 15.05
N CYS A 21 8.83 5.99 14.81
CA CYS A 21 7.74 6.93 14.67
C CYS A 21 7.91 7.82 13.43
N ALA A 22 6.82 8.33 12.88
CA ALA A 22 6.83 9.25 11.74
C ALA A 22 5.88 10.44 11.98
N PRO A 23 6.19 11.64 11.46
CA PRO A 23 5.29 12.78 11.49
C PRO A 23 4.08 12.52 10.57
N VAL A 24 2.87 12.81 11.04
CA VAL A 24 1.64 12.62 10.26
C VAL A 24 0.77 13.88 10.25
N GLY A 25 0.20 14.17 9.07
CA GLY A 25 -0.56 15.39 8.79
C GLY A 25 -1.91 15.47 9.48
N GLU A 26 -2.45 16.67 9.70
CA GLU A 26 -3.82 16.81 10.26
C GLU A 26 -4.90 16.28 9.30
N ARG A 27 -4.68 16.43 7.99
CA ARG A 27 -5.54 15.86 6.94
C ARG A 27 -5.29 14.38 6.66
N SER A 28 -4.31 13.78 7.36
CA SER A 28 -3.98 12.37 7.22
C SER A 28 -4.87 11.50 8.10
N ARG A 29 -4.70 10.18 7.99
CA ARG A 29 -5.40 9.17 8.79
C ARG A 29 -4.82 9.05 10.20
N ALA A 30 -4.50 10.18 10.86
CA ALA A 30 -3.87 10.20 12.19
C ALA A 30 -4.63 9.36 13.23
N SER A 31 -5.97 9.36 13.16
CA SER A 31 -6.84 8.55 14.03
C SER A 31 -6.78 7.05 13.77
N ASP A 32 -6.13 6.61 12.70
CA ASP A 32 -5.95 5.20 12.36
C ASP A 32 -4.61 4.64 12.84
N TYR A 33 -3.76 5.49 13.44
CA TYR A 33 -2.45 5.13 13.97
C TYR A 33 -2.40 5.18 15.50
N GLY A 34 -1.41 4.51 16.08
CA GLY A 34 -1.00 4.74 17.47
C GLY A 34 -0.17 6.01 17.56
N LEU A 35 -0.68 7.04 18.24
CA LEU A 35 0.00 8.33 18.38
C LEU A 35 0.90 8.35 19.61
N VAL A 36 1.99 9.09 19.52
CA VAL A 36 3.07 9.11 20.51
C VAL A 36 3.41 10.54 20.91
N LYS A 37 3.61 10.78 22.20
CA LYS A 37 4.32 11.97 22.70
C LYS A 37 5.58 11.55 23.43
N PHE A 38 6.62 12.35 23.27
CA PHE A 38 7.90 12.15 23.97
C PHE A 38 8.44 13.48 24.49
N ASP A 39 9.31 13.40 25.50
CA ASP A 39 9.97 14.57 26.08
C ASP A 39 11.24 14.96 25.29
N SER A 40 11.96 16.00 25.75
CA SER A 40 13.18 16.48 25.09
C SER A 40 14.32 15.46 25.01
N SER A 41 14.29 14.39 25.80
CA SER A 41 15.27 13.30 25.73
C SER A 41 14.90 12.22 24.69
N GLY A 42 13.70 12.30 24.11
CA GLY A 42 13.14 11.27 23.25
C GLY A 42 12.31 10.22 24.00
N ARG A 43 12.23 10.31 25.34
CA ARG A 43 11.50 9.33 26.15
C ARG A 43 10.01 9.48 25.89
N VAL A 44 9.36 8.37 25.54
CA VAL A 44 7.91 8.34 25.33
C VAL A 44 7.20 8.50 26.66
N ILE A 45 6.35 9.53 26.74
CA ILE A 45 5.57 9.88 27.93
C ILE A 45 4.08 9.54 27.78
N GLN A 46 3.61 9.40 26.54
CA GLN A 46 2.22 9.08 26.25
C GLN A 46 2.14 8.29 24.93
N PHE A 47 1.32 7.24 24.94
CA PHE A 47 0.94 6.49 23.76
C PHE A 47 -0.58 6.35 23.75
N SER A 48 -1.21 6.57 22.60
CA SER A 48 -2.65 6.47 22.44
C SER A 48 -2.97 5.74 21.15
N GLU A 49 -3.57 4.55 21.24
CA GLU A 49 -3.92 3.73 20.08
C GLU A 49 -5.20 4.27 19.41
N LYS A 50 -5.08 4.70 18.14
CA LYS A 50 -6.20 5.12 17.28
C LYS A 50 -7.15 6.14 17.95
N PRO A 51 -6.62 7.24 18.51
CA PRO A 51 -7.42 8.20 19.25
C PRO A 51 -8.41 8.93 18.34
N LYS A 52 -9.56 9.33 18.90
CA LYS A 52 -10.63 10.04 18.20
C LYS A 52 -11.15 11.22 19.02
N GLY A 53 -11.73 12.21 18.35
CA GLY A 53 -12.36 13.37 19.01
C GLY A 53 -11.37 14.13 19.91
N ALA A 54 -11.77 14.40 21.15
CA ALA A 54 -10.93 15.13 22.11
C ALA A 54 -9.58 14.43 22.36
N ALA A 55 -9.54 13.10 22.43
CA ALA A 55 -8.30 12.36 22.63
C ALA A 55 -7.32 12.50 21.46
N LEU A 56 -7.84 12.72 20.23
CA LEU A 56 -6.99 12.99 19.07
C LEU A 56 -6.40 14.40 19.17
N GLU A 57 -7.21 15.40 19.50
CA GLU A 57 -6.73 16.79 19.72
C GLU A 57 -5.68 16.86 20.82
N GLU A 58 -5.87 16.11 21.90
CA GLU A 58 -4.90 16.00 22.99
C GLU A 58 -3.56 15.43 22.53
N MET A 59 -3.50 14.63 21.48
CA MET A 59 -2.26 14.03 20.98
C MET A 59 -1.43 14.93 20.07
N LYS A 60 -1.90 16.17 19.79
CA LYS A 60 -1.12 17.14 19.02
C LYS A 60 0.21 17.48 19.73
N VAL A 61 1.26 17.65 18.95
CA VAL A 61 2.60 18.05 19.41
C VAL A 61 3.16 19.17 18.54
N ASP A 62 4.06 19.98 19.10
CA ASP A 62 4.85 20.91 18.31
C ASP A 62 5.98 20.15 17.61
N THR A 63 5.91 20.07 16.28
CA THR A 63 6.89 19.42 15.42
C THR A 63 7.97 20.37 14.89
N SER A 64 8.06 21.60 15.41
CA SER A 64 9.08 22.59 15.03
C SER A 64 10.53 22.08 15.16
N PHE A 65 10.76 21.10 16.04
CA PHE A 65 12.06 20.42 16.15
C PHE A 65 12.46 19.68 14.86
N LEU A 66 11.53 19.42 13.93
CA LEU A 66 11.79 18.77 12.64
C LEU A 66 12.06 19.76 11.49
N ASN A 67 12.16 21.07 11.75
CA ASN A 67 12.43 22.10 10.72
C ASN A 67 13.72 21.86 9.91
N PHE A 68 14.66 21.08 10.43
CA PHE A 68 15.90 20.74 9.73
C PHE A 68 15.75 19.53 8.79
N ALA A 69 14.66 18.76 8.90
CA ALA A 69 14.48 17.47 8.24
C ALA A 69 13.30 17.42 7.28
N ILE A 70 12.21 18.15 7.55
CA ILE A 70 11.01 18.17 6.71
C ILE A 70 10.55 19.60 6.42
N ASP A 71 9.95 19.79 5.25
CA ASP A 71 9.29 21.03 4.89
C ASP A 71 7.97 21.19 5.64
N SER A 72 7.68 22.41 6.10
CA SER A 72 6.42 22.78 6.75
C SER A 72 5.97 21.82 7.88
N PRO A 73 6.78 21.57 8.93
CA PRO A 73 6.45 20.60 9.98
C PRO A 73 5.11 20.90 10.69
N ALA A 74 4.68 22.17 10.72
CA ALA A 74 3.38 22.57 11.26
C ALA A 74 2.18 21.90 10.58
N GLU A 75 2.33 21.39 9.35
CA GLU A 75 1.29 20.60 8.67
C GLU A 75 1.16 19.17 9.23
N TYR A 76 2.14 18.73 10.03
CA TYR A 76 2.26 17.41 10.65
C TYR A 76 2.21 17.51 12.18
N PRO A 77 1.07 17.85 12.78
CA PRO A 77 0.97 18.11 14.23
C PRO A 77 0.95 16.84 15.09
N TYR A 78 1.25 15.67 14.52
CA TYR A 78 1.19 14.38 15.20
C TYR A 78 2.44 13.56 14.92
N ILE A 79 2.79 12.71 15.88
CA ILE A 79 3.80 11.66 15.70
C ILE A 79 3.10 10.31 15.83
N ALA A 80 3.14 9.49 14.79
CA ALA A 80 2.56 8.17 14.75
C ALA A 80 3.62 7.09 14.91
N SER A 81 3.32 6.03 15.65
CA SER A 81 4.06 4.77 15.65
C SER A 81 3.92 4.10 14.29
N MET A 82 5.04 3.70 13.71
CA MET A 82 5.09 2.98 12.44
C MET A 82 4.84 1.47 12.59
N GLY A 83 4.65 0.97 13.81
CA GLY A 83 4.51 -0.46 14.09
C GLY A 83 5.82 -1.25 14.05
N VAL A 84 6.97 -0.57 14.12
CA VAL A 84 8.30 -1.19 14.18
C VAL A 84 8.95 -0.86 15.52
N TYR A 85 9.42 -1.89 16.21
CA TYR A 85 9.92 -1.79 17.58
C TYR A 85 11.26 -2.52 17.74
N VAL A 86 12.14 -1.97 18.58
CA VAL A 86 13.35 -2.66 19.06
C VAL A 86 13.20 -2.89 20.56
N PHE A 87 13.45 -4.11 21.02
CA PHE A 87 13.37 -4.48 22.42
C PHE A 87 14.70 -5.04 22.90
N LYS A 88 15.06 -4.74 24.15
CA LYS A 88 15.98 -5.62 24.89
C LYS A 88 15.32 -6.99 25.03
N ARG A 89 16.08 -8.04 24.70
CA ARG A 89 15.60 -9.43 24.72
C ARG A 89 14.91 -9.80 26.04
N ASP A 90 15.54 -9.48 27.16
CA ASP A 90 15.04 -9.88 28.48
C ASP A 90 13.76 -9.10 28.86
N VAL A 91 13.65 -7.84 28.43
CA VAL A 91 12.44 -7.02 28.58
C VAL A 91 11.29 -7.63 27.78
N LEU A 92 11.51 -7.99 26.51
CA LEU A 92 10.48 -8.63 25.70
C LEU A 92 9.98 -9.94 26.32
N LEU A 93 10.89 -10.75 26.85
CA LEU A 93 10.54 -12.01 27.51
C LEU A 93 9.74 -11.80 28.80
N ASP A 94 10.13 -10.85 29.65
CA ASP A 94 9.42 -10.52 30.89
C ASP A 94 8.00 -10.02 30.60
N LEU A 95 7.87 -9.10 29.64
CA LEU A 95 6.58 -8.55 29.21
C LEU A 95 5.64 -9.67 28.73
N LEU A 96 6.11 -10.53 27.81
CA LEU A 96 5.24 -11.52 27.17
C LEU A 96 4.97 -12.77 28.00
N LYS A 97 5.88 -13.18 28.89
CA LYS A 97 5.74 -14.45 29.63
C LYS A 97 5.30 -14.29 31.07
N SER A 98 5.57 -13.15 31.68
CA SER A 98 5.41 -12.97 33.12
C SER A 98 4.42 -11.88 33.44
N ARG A 99 4.68 -10.63 33.03
CA ARG A 99 3.84 -9.49 33.42
C ARG A 99 2.52 -9.45 32.69
N TYR A 100 2.53 -9.69 31.37
CA TYR A 100 1.40 -9.44 30.50
C TYR A 100 1.05 -10.66 29.63
N ALA A 101 1.21 -11.87 30.18
CA ALA A 101 0.97 -13.13 29.47
C ALA A 101 -0.44 -13.26 28.86
N GLU A 102 -1.42 -12.55 29.42
CA GLU A 102 -2.82 -12.54 28.98
C GLU A 102 -3.15 -11.39 28.01
N LEU A 103 -2.18 -10.50 27.72
CA LEU A 103 -2.37 -9.43 26.74
C LEU A 103 -2.00 -9.92 25.35
N HIS A 104 -2.70 -9.42 24.34
CA HIS A 104 -2.61 -9.91 22.97
C HIS A 104 -2.17 -8.84 21.98
N ASP A 105 -2.31 -7.55 22.32
CA ASP A 105 -1.98 -6.45 21.42
C ASP A 105 -0.85 -5.56 21.96
N PHE A 106 0.17 -5.33 21.14
CA PHE A 106 1.30 -4.49 21.53
C PHE A 106 0.91 -3.01 21.67
N GLY A 107 0.13 -2.47 20.73
CA GLY A 107 -0.17 -1.04 20.66
C GLY A 107 -1.13 -0.59 21.75
N SER A 108 -2.27 -1.27 21.89
CA SER A 108 -3.34 -0.90 22.80
C SER A 108 -3.15 -1.40 24.24
N GLU A 109 -2.36 -2.45 24.47
CA GLU A 109 -2.27 -3.08 25.79
C GLU A 109 -0.87 -3.08 26.39
N ILE A 110 0.13 -3.63 25.68
CA ILE A 110 1.48 -3.83 26.23
C ILE A 110 2.26 -2.52 26.32
N LEU A 111 2.34 -1.75 25.23
CA LEU A 111 3.14 -0.53 25.16
C LEU A 111 2.69 0.53 26.17
N PRO A 112 1.38 0.87 26.29
CA PRO A 112 0.93 1.87 27.27
C PRO A 112 1.33 1.52 28.70
N LYS A 113 1.29 0.24 29.07
CA LYS A 113 1.72 -0.23 30.39
C LYS A 113 3.24 -0.19 30.53
N ALA A 114 3.97 -0.62 29.51
CA ALA A 114 5.43 -0.63 29.51
C ALA A 114 6.04 0.79 29.65
N LEU A 115 5.35 1.85 29.20
CA LEU A 115 5.80 3.24 29.38
C LEU A 115 6.07 3.61 30.85
N HIS A 116 5.28 3.04 31.77
CA HIS A 116 5.39 3.35 33.20
C HIS A 116 6.52 2.60 33.89
N GLU A 117 6.95 1.47 33.33
CA GLU A 117 7.86 0.52 33.98
C GLU A 117 9.24 0.47 33.31
N HIS A 118 9.34 0.90 32.05
CA HIS A 118 10.54 0.73 31.23
C HIS A 118 11.02 2.05 30.60
N ASN A 119 12.30 2.08 30.20
CA ASN A 119 12.84 3.16 29.40
C ASN A 119 12.40 3.00 27.94
N VAL A 120 11.29 3.64 27.59
CA VAL A 120 10.72 3.59 26.23
C VAL A 120 11.09 4.85 25.46
N GLN A 121 11.75 4.70 24.31
CA GLN A 121 12.32 5.79 23.51
C GLN A 121 11.68 5.88 22.13
N ALA A 122 11.58 7.09 21.58
CA ALA A 122 11.12 7.32 20.21
C ALA A 122 12.32 7.51 19.25
N TYR A 123 12.24 6.89 18.08
CA TYR A 123 13.08 7.15 16.92
C TYR A 123 12.21 7.80 15.86
N VAL A 124 12.44 9.07 15.52
CA VAL A 124 11.63 9.78 14.51
C VAL A 124 12.26 9.60 13.13
N PHE A 125 11.54 8.91 12.26
CA PHE A 125 11.84 8.73 10.84
C PHE A 125 11.08 9.79 10.03
N THR A 126 11.79 10.51 9.16
CA THR A 126 11.27 11.68 8.45
C THR A 126 11.21 11.50 6.93
N ASP A 127 11.59 10.33 6.42
CA ASP A 127 11.55 10.00 5.00
C ASP A 127 10.27 9.19 4.68
N TYR A 128 10.08 8.81 3.42
CA TYR A 128 8.82 8.24 2.94
C TYR A 128 8.36 7.02 3.77
N TRP A 129 7.15 7.13 4.31
CA TRP A 129 6.43 6.05 4.96
C TRP A 129 4.94 6.20 4.66
N GLU A 130 4.29 5.09 4.30
CA GLU A 130 2.87 5.06 3.99
C GLU A 130 2.27 3.73 4.50
N ASP A 131 1.13 3.81 5.19
CA ASP A 131 0.37 2.62 5.60
C ASP A 131 -0.58 2.18 4.48
N ILE A 132 -0.19 1.12 3.77
CA ILE A 132 -0.96 0.51 2.69
C ILE A 132 -1.99 -0.55 3.16
N GLY A 133 -2.41 -0.51 4.42
CA GLY A 133 -3.37 -1.46 5.01
C GLY A 133 -4.83 -1.33 4.57
N THR A 134 -5.21 -0.30 3.80
CA THR A 134 -6.56 -0.13 3.24
C THR A 134 -6.53 -0.13 1.71
N ILE A 135 -7.66 -0.44 1.06
CA ILE A 135 -7.75 -0.41 -0.40
C ILE A 135 -7.39 0.97 -0.97
N ARG A 136 -7.87 2.04 -0.34
CA ARG A 136 -7.57 3.41 -0.78
C ARG A 136 -6.08 3.72 -0.68
N SER A 137 -5.46 3.48 0.48
CA SER A 137 -4.04 3.79 0.66
C SER A 137 -3.14 2.87 -0.17
N PHE A 138 -3.48 1.59 -0.31
CA PHE A 138 -2.80 0.68 -1.23
C PHE A 138 -2.85 1.19 -2.66
N PHE A 139 -4.03 1.57 -3.16
CA PHE A 139 -4.20 2.08 -4.51
C PHE A 139 -3.39 3.36 -4.74
N ASP A 140 -3.52 4.33 -3.83
CA ASP A 140 -2.84 5.62 -3.93
C ASP A 140 -1.32 5.48 -3.90
N ALA A 141 -0.79 4.69 -2.96
CA ALA A 141 0.65 4.46 -2.86
C ALA A 141 1.21 3.82 -4.14
N ASN A 142 0.46 2.89 -4.75
CA ASN A 142 0.86 2.31 -6.03
C ASN A 142 0.77 3.35 -7.17
N MET A 143 -0.32 4.10 -7.29
CA MET A 143 -0.45 5.11 -8.35
C MET A 143 0.57 6.24 -8.21
N ALA A 144 0.98 6.59 -6.99
CA ALA A 144 2.02 7.58 -6.73
C ALA A 144 3.40 7.19 -7.31
N LEU A 145 3.66 5.91 -7.56
CA LEU A 145 4.89 5.45 -8.24
C LEU A 145 4.96 5.96 -9.69
N CYS A 146 3.82 6.31 -10.28
CA CYS A 146 3.72 6.85 -11.63
C CYS A 146 3.95 8.38 -11.68
N GLU A 147 4.03 9.06 -10.53
CA GLU A 147 4.29 10.49 -10.45
C GLU A 147 5.75 10.83 -10.83
N GLN A 148 6.00 12.09 -11.17
CA GLN A 148 7.32 12.58 -11.59
C GLN A 148 7.64 13.90 -10.87
N PRO A 149 8.60 13.92 -9.92
CA PRO A 149 9.30 12.75 -9.35
C PRO A 149 8.37 11.91 -8.45
N PRO A 150 8.59 10.59 -8.34
CA PRO A 150 7.84 9.77 -7.39
C PRO A 150 8.30 10.05 -5.95
N LYS A 151 7.41 9.84 -4.98
CA LYS A 151 7.74 9.94 -3.55
C LYS A 151 8.55 8.76 -3.02
N PHE A 152 8.50 7.63 -3.73
CA PHE A 152 9.17 6.39 -3.37
C PHE A 152 9.65 5.65 -4.62
N GLU A 153 10.83 5.05 -4.54
CA GLU A 153 11.45 4.31 -5.62
C GLU A 153 11.88 2.91 -5.16
N PHE A 154 11.51 1.88 -5.93
CA PHE A 154 11.98 0.52 -5.66
C PHE A 154 13.44 0.28 -6.07
N TYR A 155 13.97 1.13 -6.94
CA TYR A 155 15.34 1.01 -7.45
C TYR A 155 16.28 1.90 -6.65
N ASP A 156 16.78 1.37 -5.54
CA ASP A 156 17.95 1.93 -4.86
C ASP A 156 19.12 0.95 -4.99
N PRO A 157 20.24 1.33 -5.65
CA PRO A 157 21.40 0.46 -5.78
C PRO A 157 22.10 0.13 -4.44
N LYS A 158 21.87 0.91 -3.37
CA LYS A 158 22.44 0.66 -2.04
C LYS A 158 21.56 -0.27 -1.21
N THR A 159 20.25 -0.09 -1.28
CA THR A 159 19.26 -0.89 -0.54
C THR A 159 18.16 -1.40 -1.48
N PRO A 160 18.49 -2.34 -2.38
CA PRO A 160 17.54 -2.80 -3.39
C PRO A 160 16.39 -3.60 -2.77
N PHE A 161 15.19 -3.41 -3.32
CA PHE A 161 14.06 -4.28 -3.03
C PHE A 161 14.17 -5.57 -3.84
N PHE A 162 14.29 -6.71 -3.14
CA PHE A 162 14.37 -8.01 -3.78
C PHE A 162 12.99 -8.62 -4.01
N THR A 163 12.88 -9.41 -5.09
CA THR A 163 11.72 -10.28 -5.37
C THR A 163 12.20 -11.54 -6.09
N SER A 164 11.30 -12.51 -6.27
CA SER A 164 11.63 -13.77 -6.95
C SER A 164 12.10 -13.53 -8.39
N PRO A 165 13.26 -14.08 -8.83
CA PRO A 165 13.70 -14.00 -10.21
C PRO A 165 12.83 -14.90 -11.11
N ARG A 166 12.07 -14.28 -12.03
CA ARG A 166 11.07 -15.00 -12.86
C ARG A 166 11.51 -15.30 -14.30
N TYR A 167 12.64 -14.73 -14.75
CA TYR A 167 13.16 -14.88 -16.13
C TYR A 167 12.10 -14.64 -17.23
N LEU A 168 11.19 -13.70 -17.00
CA LEU A 168 10.17 -13.34 -17.99
C LEU A 168 10.81 -12.56 -19.14
N PRO A 169 10.30 -12.72 -20.38
CA PRO A 169 10.79 -11.94 -21.50
C PRO A 169 10.48 -10.44 -21.30
N PRO A 170 11.17 -9.55 -22.03
CA PRO A 170 10.76 -8.16 -22.13
C PRO A 170 9.32 -8.04 -22.63
N THR A 171 8.62 -7.00 -22.19
CA THR A 171 7.25 -6.73 -22.62
C THR A 171 7.18 -6.41 -24.10
N LYS A 172 6.17 -6.98 -24.78
CA LYS A 172 5.85 -6.68 -26.17
C LYS A 172 4.72 -5.65 -26.24
N SER A 173 4.98 -4.51 -26.87
CA SER A 173 4.00 -3.47 -27.16
C SER A 173 3.86 -3.24 -28.65
N ASP A 174 2.63 -3.23 -29.17
CA ASP A 174 2.31 -2.92 -30.56
C ASP A 174 1.31 -1.77 -30.63
N LYS A 175 1.71 -0.63 -31.23
CA LYS A 175 0.88 0.58 -31.41
C LYS A 175 0.19 1.09 -30.12
N CYS A 176 0.87 1.00 -28.99
CA CYS A 176 0.33 1.46 -27.70
C CYS A 176 0.64 2.94 -27.44
N ARG A 177 -0.25 3.64 -26.72
CA ARG A 177 0.03 4.94 -26.10
C ARG A 177 0.17 4.75 -24.60
N ILE A 178 1.36 5.02 -24.06
CA ILE A 178 1.69 4.80 -22.64
C ILE A 178 2.17 6.13 -22.07
N LYS A 179 1.53 6.60 -21.00
CA LYS A 179 1.80 7.89 -20.36
C LYS A 179 1.72 7.74 -18.84
N ASP A 180 2.71 8.25 -18.12
CA ASP A 180 2.77 8.22 -16.66
C ASP A 180 2.46 6.81 -16.12
N ALA A 181 3.14 5.78 -16.63
CA ALA A 181 2.76 4.39 -16.35
C ALA A 181 3.96 3.47 -16.20
N ILE A 182 3.82 2.46 -15.34
CA ILE A 182 4.83 1.43 -15.11
C ILE A 182 4.36 0.13 -15.76
N ILE A 183 5.18 -0.42 -16.65
CA ILE A 183 4.90 -1.67 -17.34
C ILE A 183 5.92 -2.72 -16.88
N SER A 184 5.42 -3.77 -16.23
CA SER A 184 6.25 -4.88 -15.77
C SER A 184 6.67 -5.80 -16.92
N HIS A 185 7.37 -6.88 -16.59
CA HIS A 185 7.92 -7.83 -17.55
C HIS A 185 6.86 -8.78 -18.13
N GLY A 186 7.12 -9.25 -19.35
CA GLY A 186 6.36 -10.32 -19.97
C GLY A 186 4.94 -9.96 -20.39
N CYS A 187 4.60 -8.68 -20.50
CA CYS A 187 3.26 -8.25 -20.90
C CYS A 187 3.08 -8.31 -22.42
N PHE A 188 1.82 -8.45 -22.84
CA PHE A 188 1.38 -8.37 -24.24
C PHE A 188 0.39 -7.23 -24.38
N LEU A 189 0.83 -6.13 -24.97
CA LEU A 189 0.04 -4.92 -25.15
C LEU A 189 -0.19 -4.69 -26.64
N ARG A 190 -1.45 -4.62 -27.08
CA ARG A 190 -1.82 -4.37 -28.48
C ARG A 190 -2.81 -3.22 -28.58
N GLU A 191 -2.46 -2.19 -29.35
CA GLU A 191 -3.34 -1.08 -29.75
C GLU A 191 -4.15 -0.49 -28.59
N CYS A 192 -3.51 -0.29 -27.44
CA CYS A 192 -4.14 0.15 -26.20
C CYS A 192 -3.59 1.50 -25.71
N ALA A 193 -4.40 2.21 -24.93
CA ALA A 193 -4.01 3.43 -24.23
C ALA A 193 -3.91 3.17 -22.72
N ILE A 194 -2.78 3.51 -22.12
CA ILE A 194 -2.49 3.34 -20.69
C ILE A 194 -2.03 4.69 -20.14
N GLU A 195 -2.78 5.25 -19.21
CA GLU A 195 -2.48 6.52 -18.55
C GLU A 195 -2.48 6.34 -17.03
N HIS A 196 -1.48 6.87 -16.33
CA HIS A 196 -1.44 6.90 -14.85
C HIS A 196 -1.76 5.53 -14.23
N SER A 197 -1.08 4.49 -14.68
CA SER A 197 -1.46 3.10 -14.38
C SER A 197 -0.25 2.20 -14.23
N ILE A 198 -0.42 1.12 -13.48
CA ILE A 198 0.60 0.06 -13.34
C ILE A 198 0.06 -1.21 -13.98
N VAL A 199 0.86 -1.77 -14.87
CA VAL A 199 0.59 -3.04 -15.55
C VAL A 199 1.58 -4.09 -15.07
N GLY A 200 1.12 -4.94 -14.18
CA GLY A 200 1.88 -6.00 -13.55
C GLY A 200 2.27 -7.12 -14.50
N VAL A 201 3.07 -8.06 -14.00
CA VAL A 201 3.72 -9.09 -14.81
C VAL A 201 2.75 -9.93 -15.63
N ARG A 202 3.15 -10.34 -16.83
CA ARG A 202 2.38 -11.23 -17.72
C ARG A 202 1.01 -10.69 -18.16
N SER A 203 0.73 -9.42 -17.92
CA SER A 203 -0.56 -8.82 -18.29
C SER A 203 -0.80 -8.85 -19.79
N ARG A 204 -2.05 -9.06 -20.20
CA ARG A 204 -2.50 -8.98 -21.59
C ARG A 204 -3.57 -7.92 -21.73
N LEU A 205 -3.34 -6.95 -22.62
CA LEU A 205 -4.31 -5.93 -23.03
C LEU A 205 -4.51 -6.02 -24.55
N ASN A 206 -5.76 -6.26 -24.96
CA ASN A 206 -6.12 -6.38 -26.37
C ASN A 206 -6.46 -5.02 -27.02
N SER A 207 -6.64 -5.02 -28.33
CA SER A 207 -6.87 -3.81 -29.12
C SER A 207 -8.06 -2.99 -28.61
N GLY A 208 -7.89 -1.67 -28.59
CA GLY A 208 -8.92 -0.73 -28.15
C GLY A 208 -9.08 -0.62 -26.63
N CYS A 209 -8.26 -1.29 -25.82
CA CYS A 209 -8.29 -1.13 -24.37
C CYS A 209 -7.84 0.27 -23.93
N GLU A 210 -8.54 0.85 -22.95
CA GLU A 210 -8.17 2.10 -22.28
C GLU A 210 -8.07 1.86 -20.76
N LEU A 211 -6.86 1.98 -20.20
CA LEU A 211 -6.62 1.96 -18.76
C LEU A 211 -6.26 3.36 -18.28
N LYS A 212 -6.94 3.84 -17.22
CA LYS A 212 -6.64 5.11 -16.58
C LYS A 212 -6.73 5.01 -15.05
N ASN A 213 -5.69 5.37 -14.30
CA ASN A 213 -5.71 5.21 -12.85
C ASN A 213 -6.03 3.75 -12.48
N THR A 214 -5.26 2.80 -13.01
CA THR A 214 -5.54 1.37 -12.84
C THR A 214 -4.30 0.63 -12.35
N MET A 215 -4.47 -0.16 -11.29
CA MET A 215 -3.48 -1.12 -10.80
C MET A 215 -3.85 -2.52 -11.30
N MET A 216 -3.24 -2.98 -12.38
CA MET A 216 -3.39 -4.36 -12.85
C MET A 216 -2.28 -5.22 -12.26
N MET A 217 -2.61 -6.16 -11.38
CA MET A 217 -1.61 -7.00 -10.70
C MET A 217 -0.93 -7.99 -11.66
N GLY A 218 -1.65 -8.46 -12.68
CA GLY A 218 -1.12 -9.27 -13.78
C GLY A 218 -1.57 -10.72 -13.73
N ALA A 219 -0.69 -11.64 -14.11
CA ALA A 219 -1.02 -13.07 -14.18
C ALA A 219 0.10 -13.99 -13.68
N ASP A 220 -0.30 -15.10 -13.07
CA ASP A 220 0.59 -16.15 -12.55
C ASP A 220 1.18 -16.99 -13.70
N LEU A 221 0.46 -17.10 -14.80
CA LEU A 221 0.80 -17.92 -15.97
C LEU A 221 0.38 -17.24 -17.28
N TYR A 222 0.87 -17.78 -18.40
CA TYR A 222 0.37 -17.44 -19.73
C TYR A 222 -0.61 -18.50 -20.22
N GLU A 223 -1.70 -18.06 -20.84
CA GLU A 223 -2.51 -18.93 -21.70
C GLU A 223 -1.87 -18.95 -23.10
N THR A 224 -1.74 -20.13 -23.66
CA THR A 224 -1.29 -20.33 -25.05
C THR A 224 -2.33 -19.80 -26.02
N GLU A 225 -1.93 -19.47 -27.25
CA GLU A 225 -2.87 -18.98 -28.27
C GLU A 225 -3.96 -20.02 -28.62
N ASP A 226 -3.66 -21.33 -28.50
CA ASP A 226 -4.63 -22.41 -28.68
C ASP A 226 -5.67 -22.47 -27.54
N GLU A 227 -5.22 -22.29 -26.29
CA GLU A 227 -6.11 -22.21 -25.13
C GLU A 227 -7.02 -20.98 -25.21
N ILE A 228 -6.45 -19.83 -25.56
CA ILE A 228 -7.20 -18.59 -25.79
C ILE A 228 -8.26 -18.80 -26.87
N SER A 229 -7.87 -19.36 -28.01
CA SER A 229 -8.78 -19.62 -29.13
C SER A 229 -9.91 -20.57 -28.75
N ARG A 230 -9.61 -21.62 -27.97
CA ARG A 230 -10.63 -22.55 -27.45
C ARG A 230 -11.60 -21.87 -26.50
N LEU A 231 -11.10 -21.09 -25.54
CA LEU A 231 -11.94 -20.34 -24.60
C LEU A 231 -12.90 -19.41 -25.35
N LEU A 232 -12.39 -18.64 -26.32
CA LEU A 232 -13.21 -17.75 -27.13
C LEU A 232 -14.26 -18.52 -27.96
N ALA A 233 -13.90 -19.66 -28.55
CA ALA A 233 -14.85 -20.51 -29.28
C ALA A 233 -15.96 -21.09 -28.39
N GLU A 234 -15.68 -21.32 -27.10
CA GLU A 234 -16.64 -21.74 -26.08
C GLU A 234 -17.44 -20.57 -25.46
N GLY A 235 -17.20 -19.33 -25.92
CA GLY A 235 -17.84 -18.13 -25.36
C GLY A 235 -17.33 -17.75 -23.96
N LYS A 236 -16.14 -18.22 -23.58
CA LYS A 236 -15.45 -17.88 -22.33
C LYS A 236 -14.45 -16.74 -22.53
N VAL A 237 -14.05 -16.12 -21.42
CA VAL A 237 -13.13 -14.99 -21.41
C VAL A 237 -11.71 -15.43 -21.05
N PRO A 238 -10.69 -15.17 -21.88
CA PRO A 238 -9.28 -15.39 -21.54
C PRO A 238 -8.76 -14.50 -20.40
N ILE A 239 -7.60 -14.82 -19.83
CA ILE A 239 -6.92 -13.98 -18.83
C ILE A 239 -6.48 -12.66 -19.48
N GLY A 240 -6.69 -11.56 -18.74
CA GLY A 240 -6.34 -10.21 -19.18
C GLY A 240 -7.58 -9.38 -19.50
N VAL A 241 -7.40 -8.36 -20.35
CA VAL A 241 -8.45 -7.41 -20.71
C VAL A 241 -8.81 -7.57 -22.19
N GLY A 242 -10.08 -7.89 -22.43
CA GLY A 242 -10.69 -8.07 -23.75
C GLY A 242 -10.80 -6.76 -24.53
N GLU A 243 -11.04 -6.89 -25.83
CA GLU A 243 -11.05 -5.77 -26.79
C GLU A 243 -12.03 -4.65 -26.40
N ASN A 244 -11.69 -3.41 -26.75
CA ASN A 244 -12.55 -2.22 -26.58
C ASN A 244 -13.04 -1.99 -25.15
N THR A 245 -12.32 -2.48 -24.14
CA THR A 245 -12.67 -2.34 -22.73
C THR A 245 -12.05 -1.09 -22.12
N LYS A 246 -12.84 -0.36 -21.32
CA LYS A 246 -12.44 0.88 -20.65
C LYS A 246 -12.47 0.70 -19.15
N ILE A 247 -11.36 0.99 -18.48
CA ILE A 247 -11.20 0.79 -17.04
C ILE A 247 -10.58 2.03 -16.42
N SER A 248 -11.25 2.57 -15.41
CA SER A 248 -10.73 3.68 -14.62
C SER A 248 -10.94 3.55 -13.13
N ASN A 249 -9.94 3.99 -12.34
CA ASN A 249 -9.96 3.96 -10.87
C ASN A 249 -10.22 2.54 -10.33
N CYS A 250 -9.40 1.59 -10.76
CA CYS A 250 -9.65 0.17 -10.54
C CYS A 250 -8.38 -0.59 -10.15
N ILE A 251 -8.55 -1.60 -9.29
CA ILE A 251 -7.58 -2.65 -9.05
C ILE A 251 -8.07 -3.91 -9.77
N ILE A 252 -7.22 -4.48 -10.62
CA ILE A 252 -7.48 -5.76 -11.30
C ILE A 252 -6.52 -6.78 -10.69
N ASP A 253 -7.04 -7.70 -9.89
CA ASP A 253 -6.24 -8.73 -9.22
C ASP A 253 -5.78 -9.82 -10.21
N MET A 254 -4.93 -10.72 -9.72
CA MET A 254 -4.23 -11.74 -10.49
C MET A 254 -5.19 -12.64 -11.27
N ASN A 255 -4.84 -12.93 -12.53
CA ASN A 255 -5.56 -13.85 -13.41
C ASN A 255 -7.02 -13.48 -13.69
N ALA A 256 -7.42 -12.22 -13.43
CA ALA A 256 -8.74 -11.76 -13.80
C ALA A 256 -8.98 -11.88 -15.32
N ARG A 257 -10.21 -12.18 -15.69
CA ARG A 257 -10.69 -12.39 -17.05
C ARG A 257 -11.72 -11.31 -17.36
N VAL A 258 -11.28 -10.19 -17.89
CA VAL A 258 -12.18 -9.07 -18.23
C VAL A 258 -12.55 -9.18 -19.70
N GLY A 259 -13.85 -9.30 -19.97
CA GLY A 259 -14.41 -9.49 -21.31
C GLY A 259 -14.16 -8.30 -22.25
N ARG A 260 -14.68 -8.41 -23.46
CA ARG A 260 -14.68 -7.32 -24.46
C ARG A 260 -15.83 -6.34 -24.21
N ASN A 261 -15.64 -5.10 -24.63
CA ASN A 261 -16.61 -4.00 -24.50
C ASN A 261 -17.06 -3.76 -23.05
N VAL A 262 -16.22 -4.10 -22.07
CA VAL A 262 -16.50 -3.85 -20.66
C VAL A 262 -16.20 -2.38 -20.33
N SER A 263 -16.98 -1.79 -19.43
CA SER A 263 -16.75 -0.43 -18.92
C SER A 263 -16.74 -0.43 -17.40
N ILE A 264 -15.55 -0.38 -16.78
CA ILE A 264 -15.38 -0.26 -15.33
C ILE A 264 -15.01 1.18 -15.02
N THR A 265 -16.00 1.97 -14.62
CA THR A 265 -15.83 3.43 -14.43
C THR A 265 -16.49 3.96 -13.16
N ASN A 266 -17.39 3.18 -12.53
CA ASN A 266 -18.11 3.57 -11.33
C ASN A 266 -18.76 4.95 -11.49
N LYS A 267 -19.52 5.16 -12.58
CA LYS A 267 -20.06 6.50 -12.94
C LYS A 267 -20.98 7.08 -11.88
N GLU A 268 -21.64 6.23 -11.11
CA GLU A 268 -22.53 6.62 -10.03
C GLU A 268 -21.78 7.06 -8.76
N GLY A 269 -20.45 6.88 -8.71
CA GLY A 269 -19.63 7.28 -7.58
C GLY A 269 -19.87 6.45 -6.32
N VAL A 270 -20.25 5.17 -6.50
CA VAL A 270 -20.53 4.25 -5.39
C VAL A 270 -19.28 4.13 -4.52
N GLN A 271 -19.41 4.29 -3.21
CA GLN A 271 -18.28 4.22 -2.29
C GLN A 271 -17.97 2.80 -1.83
N GLU A 272 -19.01 2.05 -1.47
CA GLU A 272 -18.90 0.72 -0.89
C GLU A 272 -19.92 -0.20 -1.55
N ALA A 273 -19.47 -1.34 -2.10
CA ALA A 273 -20.35 -2.36 -2.65
C ALA A 273 -19.74 -3.76 -2.56
N ASP A 274 -20.57 -4.74 -2.22
CA ASP A 274 -20.21 -6.16 -2.20
C ASP A 274 -20.91 -6.86 -3.34
N ARG A 275 -20.13 -7.30 -4.34
CA ARG A 275 -20.61 -8.02 -5.53
C ARG A 275 -19.70 -9.21 -5.88
N PRO A 276 -19.34 -10.09 -4.90
CA PRO A 276 -18.42 -11.20 -5.15
C PRO A 276 -18.93 -12.17 -6.21
N ASP A 277 -20.25 -12.40 -6.28
CA ASP A 277 -20.88 -13.25 -7.29
C ASP A 277 -20.76 -12.68 -8.71
N GLU A 278 -20.55 -11.37 -8.82
CA GLU A 278 -20.26 -10.66 -10.08
C GLU A 278 -18.75 -10.43 -10.28
N GLY A 279 -17.93 -10.89 -9.33
CA GLY A 279 -16.47 -10.89 -9.43
C GLY A 279 -15.77 -9.62 -8.97
N TYR A 280 -16.44 -8.72 -8.24
CA TYR A 280 -15.82 -7.47 -7.79
C TYR A 280 -16.34 -6.94 -6.45
N TYR A 281 -15.57 -6.02 -5.87
CA TYR A 281 -15.97 -5.16 -4.76
C TYR A 281 -15.78 -3.69 -5.14
N ILE A 282 -16.44 -2.79 -4.43
CA ILE A 282 -16.10 -1.36 -4.43
C ILE A 282 -15.74 -0.98 -2.99
N ARG A 283 -14.58 -0.35 -2.81
CA ARG A 283 -14.09 0.17 -1.53
C ARG A 283 -13.54 1.57 -1.73
N SER A 284 -14.04 2.54 -0.96
CA SER A 284 -13.65 3.95 -1.08
C SER A 284 -13.71 4.49 -2.53
N GLY A 285 -14.71 4.05 -3.30
CA GLY A 285 -14.88 4.45 -4.70
C GLY A 285 -14.03 3.69 -5.72
N ILE A 286 -13.11 2.83 -5.28
CA ILE A 286 -12.22 2.04 -6.14
C ILE A 286 -12.86 0.69 -6.42
N VAL A 287 -13.00 0.34 -7.70
CA VAL A 287 -13.47 -1.00 -8.10
C VAL A 287 -12.31 -1.98 -7.98
N VAL A 288 -12.54 -3.12 -7.31
CA VAL A 288 -11.57 -4.20 -7.15
C VAL A 288 -12.11 -5.45 -7.84
N VAL A 289 -11.58 -5.78 -9.01
CA VAL A 289 -11.87 -7.06 -9.69
C VAL A 289 -11.09 -8.16 -9.01
N LEU A 290 -11.79 -9.21 -8.59
CA LEU A 290 -11.25 -10.29 -7.77
C LEU A 290 -10.30 -11.22 -8.54
N LYS A 291 -9.39 -11.85 -7.79
CA LYS A 291 -8.49 -12.88 -8.31
C LYS A 291 -9.28 -13.98 -9.02
N ASN A 292 -8.84 -14.35 -10.22
CA ASN A 292 -9.49 -15.35 -11.09
C ASN A 292 -10.94 -15.02 -11.50
N ALA A 293 -11.49 -13.85 -11.16
CA ALA A 293 -12.85 -13.52 -11.50
C ALA A 293 -13.03 -13.29 -13.00
N THR A 294 -14.26 -13.51 -13.47
CA THR A 294 -14.63 -13.23 -14.86
C THR A 294 -15.66 -12.11 -14.91
N ILE A 295 -15.28 -10.99 -15.52
CA ILE A 295 -16.21 -9.93 -15.88
C ILE A 295 -16.67 -10.19 -17.31
N LYS A 296 -17.97 -10.36 -17.51
CA LYS A 296 -18.53 -10.79 -18.80
C LYS A 296 -18.42 -9.70 -19.85
N ASP A 297 -18.50 -10.10 -21.12
CA ASP A 297 -18.57 -9.17 -22.25
C ASP A 297 -19.69 -8.15 -22.07
N GLY A 298 -19.41 -6.87 -22.35
CA GLY A 298 -20.40 -5.80 -22.31
C GLY A 298 -20.80 -5.32 -20.91
N THR A 299 -20.24 -5.88 -19.84
CA THR A 299 -20.56 -5.47 -18.46
C THR A 299 -20.17 -4.01 -18.21
N VAL A 300 -21.03 -3.28 -17.49
CA VAL A 300 -20.78 -1.91 -17.02
C VAL A 300 -20.80 -1.90 -15.50
N ILE A 301 -19.73 -1.38 -14.90
CA ILE A 301 -19.51 -1.24 -13.46
C ILE A 301 -19.25 0.23 -13.14
#